data_AF-A0A0K0D9B1-F1
#
_entry.id   AF-A0A0K0D9B1-F1
#
_cell.length_a   1.000
_cell.length_b   1.000
_cell.length_c   1.000
_cell.angle_alpha   90.00
_cell.angle_beta   90.00
_cell.angle_gamma   90.00
#
_symmetry.space_group_name_H-M   'P 1'
#
loop_
_entity.id
_entity.type
_entity.pdbx_description
1 polymer ?
#
loop_
_entity_poly.entity_id
_entity_poly.type
_entity_poly.pdbx_seq_one_letter_code
_entity_poly.pdbx_strand_id
1 'polypeptide(L)' 'MFVAFSTKDCCDKVEIYDGPNATFPKLATLSGRGMANTTYHSNQQSMFFTFCADLTKNNSGISAFYTQLT' A
#
# COMPACT_ATOMS: atom_id res chain seq x y z
N MET A 1 -8.83 -2.84 0.09
CA MET A 1 -9.32 -1.53 -0.39
C MET A 1 -8.84 -0.44 0.55
N PHE A 2 -8.35 0.68 0.03
CA PHE A 2 -8.00 1.84 0.85
C PHE A 2 -9.25 2.64 1.23
N VAL A 3 -9.42 2.89 2.53
CA VAL A 3 -10.43 3.81 3.07
C VAL A 3 -9.87 5.23 3.08
N ALA A 4 -8.60 5.37 3.46
CA ALA A 4 -7.88 6.64 3.45
C ALA A 4 -6.41 6.40 3.05
N PHE A 5 -5.86 7.34 2.29
CA PHE A 5 -4.46 7.32 1.88
C PHE A 5 -3.94 8.74 1.73
N SER A 6 -3.05 9.15 2.64
CA SER A 6 -2.33 10.41 2.56
C SER A 6 -0.93 10.23 3.13
N THR A 7 0.05 10.04 2.25
CA THR A 7 1.49 10.03 2.54
C THR A 7 2.17 11.23 1.89
N LYS A 8 3.45 11.44 2.14
CA LYS A 8 4.24 12.51 1.50
C LYS A 8 4.61 12.11 0.07
N ASP A 9 4.17 12.91 -0.89
CA ASP A 9 4.18 12.58 -2.32
C ASP A 9 5.56 12.26 -2.90
N CYS A 10 6.58 13.04 -2.54
CA CYS A 10 7.93 12.91 -3.10
C CYS A 10 8.75 11.73 -2.54
N CYS A 11 8.40 11.26 -1.34
CA CYS A 11 9.43 10.75 -0.44
C CYS A 11 8.98 9.55 0.39
N ASP A 12 7.72 9.51 0.82
CA ASP A 12 7.17 8.29 1.40
C ASP A 12 6.89 7.28 0.30
N LYS A 13 7.04 5.99 0.61
CA LYS A 13 6.70 4.91 -0.31
C LYS A 13 5.85 3.85 0.37
N VAL A 14 4.81 3.45 -0.34
CA VAL A 14 4.00 2.29 -0.03
C VAL A 14 4.15 1.30 -1.18
N GLU A 15 4.54 0.08 -0.87
CA GLU A 15 4.71 -0.96 -1.87
C GLU A 15 3.83 -2.16 -1.52
N ILE A 16 3.16 -2.70 -2.53
CA ILE A 16 2.25 -3.83 -2.40
C ILE A 16 2.80 -4.94 -3.30
N TYR A 17 2.91 -6.15 -2.76
CA TYR A 17 3.47 -7.31 -3.46
C TYR A 17 2.47 -8.47 -3.50
N ASP A 18 2.45 -9.18 -4.63
CA ASP A 18 1.63 -10.36 -4.89
C ASP A 18 2.28 -11.60 -4.29
N GLY A 19 2.33 -11.68 -2.96
CA GLY A 19 2.91 -12.79 -2.22
C GLY A 19 3.34 -12.45 -0.80
N PRO A 20 4.04 -13.36 -0.10
CA PRO A 20 4.33 -13.25 1.33
C PRO A 20 5.45 -12.28 1.72
N ASN A 21 6.25 -11.78 0.77
CA ASN A 21 7.37 -10.86 1.06
C ASN A 21 7.79 -10.04 -0.17
N ALA A 22 8.79 -9.17 0.00
CA ALA A 22 9.28 -8.24 -1.03
C ALA A 22 10.02 -8.87 -2.22
N THR A 23 10.27 -10.19 -2.23
CA THR A 23 10.86 -10.86 -3.41
C THR A 23 9.82 -11.27 -4.45
N PHE A 24 8.53 -11.15 -4.12
CA PHE A 24 7.42 -11.48 -5.02
C PHE A 24 7.09 -10.31 -5.98
N PRO A 25 6.31 -10.54 -7.05
CA PRO A 25 5.96 -9.49 -8.00
C PRO A 25 5.30 -8.28 -7.31
N LYS A 26 5.71 -7.07 -7.68
CA LYS A 26 5.12 -5.84 -7.13
C LYS A 26 3.83 -5.49 -7.86
N LEU A 27 2.74 -5.32 -7.11
CA LEU A 27 1.44 -4.86 -7.61
C LEU A 27 1.38 -3.34 -7.74
N ALA A 28 2.00 -2.61 -6.81
CA ALA A 28 1.96 -1.15 -6.81
C ALA A 28 3.15 -0.51 -6.08
N THR A 29 3.49 0.71 -6.48
CA THR A 29 4.30 1.67 -5.72
C THR A 29 3.51 2.96 -5.64
N LEU A 30 3.22 3.43 -4.43
CA LEU A 30 2.29 4.53 -4.17
C LEU A 30 2.91 5.54 -3.23
N SER A 31 2.54 6.80 -3.43
CA SER A 31 2.85 7.92 -2.55
C SER A 31 1.80 9.01 -2.71
N GLY A 32 1.74 9.98 -1.80
CA GLY A 32 0.85 11.13 -1.93
C GLY A 32 -0.57 10.83 -1.50
N ARG A 33 -1.54 11.30 -2.31
CA ARG A 33 -2.98 11.26 -2.01
C ARG A 33 -3.75 10.74 -3.23
N GLY A 34 -5.03 10.40 -3.03
CA GLY A 34 -5.94 10.04 -4.12
C GLY A 34 -6.13 8.54 -4.35
N MET A 35 -5.57 7.69 -3.48
CA MET A 35 -5.74 6.23 -3.55
C MET A 35 -6.95 5.73 -2.75
N ALA A 36 -7.76 6.63 -2.16
CA ALA A 36 -8.99 6.24 -1.50
C ALA A 36 -9.93 5.52 -2.49
N ASN A 37 -10.58 4.45 -2.03
CA ASN A 37 -11.42 3.55 -2.82
C ASN A 37 -10.67 2.71 -3.87
N THR A 38 -9.33 2.75 -3.92
CA THR A 38 -8.56 1.84 -4.77
C THR A 38 -8.46 0.45 -4.13
N THR A 39 -8.62 -0.59 -4.96
CA THR A 39 -8.48 -2.00 -4.56
C THR A 39 -7.39 -2.66 -5.37
N TYR A 40 -6.54 -3.43 -4.68
CA TYR A 40 -5.51 -4.27 -5.28
C TYR A 40 -5.87 -5.73 -4.99
N HIS A 41 -5.64 -6.58 -5.99
CA HIS A 41 -5.92 -8.02 -5.92
C HIS A 41 -4.62 -8.78 -6.02
N SER A 42 -4.50 -9.81 -5.20
CA SER A 42 -3.43 -10.79 -5.27
C SER A 42 -3.97 -12.09 -5.83
N ASN A 43 -3.14 -12.77 -6.61
CA ASN A 43 -3.42 -14.13 -7.09
C ASN A 43 -2.84 -15.20 -6.14
N GLN A 44 -2.30 -14.78 -5.00
CA GLN A 44 -1.68 -15.63 -3.98
C GLN A 44 -2.56 -15.69 -2.72
N GLN A 45 -2.22 -16.60 -1.82
CA GLN A 45 -2.86 -16.71 -0.50
C GLN A 45 -2.44 -15.58 0.47
N SER A 46 -1.45 -14.77 0.10
CA SER A 46 -0.94 -13.69 0.95
C SER A 46 -0.54 -12.49 0.12
N MET A 47 -0.67 -11.30 0.72
CA MET A 47 -0.12 -10.05 0.21
C MET A 47 0.87 -9.49 1.21
N PHE A 48 1.93 -8.88 0.71
CA PHE A 48 2.92 -8.21 1.52
C PHE A 48 2.86 -6.70 1.26
N PHE A 49 2.88 -5.94 2.35
CA PHE A 49 2.72 -4.50 2.35
C PHE A 49 3.89 -3.87 3.09
N THR A 50 4.57 -2.91 2.45
CA THR A 50 5.61 -2.10 3.09
C THR A 50 5.20 -0.64 3.11
N PHE A 51 5.58 0.04 4.17
CA PHE A 51 5.50 1.49 4.26
C PHE A 51 6.84 2.02 4.76
N CYS A 52 7.47 2.88 3.93
CA CYS A 52 8.70 3.57 4.25
C CYS A 52 8.40 5.07 4.27
N ALA A 53 8.48 5.67 5.46
CA ALA A 53 8.34 7.11 5.63
C ALA A 53 9.72 7.79 5.63
N ASP A 54 9.80 9.01 5.11
CA ASP A 54 11.00 9.81 5.29
C ASP A 54 11.04 10.49 6.68
N LEU A 55 12.12 11.21 6.97
CA LEU A 55 12.35 11.80 8.30
C LEU A 55 11.56 13.09 8.56
N THR A 56 10.72 13.58 7.64
CA THR A 56 10.15 14.94 7.73
C THR A 56 8.75 15.07 7.14
N LYS A 57 7.92 15.94 7.72
CA LYS A 57 6.54 16.26 7.24
C LYS A 57 5.65 15.01 7.12
N ASN A 58 5.06 14.64 8.25
CA ASN A 58 4.12 13.52 8.33
C ASN A 58 2.73 13.95 7.84
N ASN A 59 2.05 13.04 7.13
CA ASN A 59 0.64 13.14 6.78
C ASN A 59 -0.20 12.15 7.59
N SER A 60 -1.53 12.12 7.37
CA SER A 60 -2.47 11.31 8.16
C SER A 60 -2.33 9.79 7.98
N GLY A 61 -1.50 9.32 7.05
CA GLY A 61 -1.19 7.91 6.88
C GLY A 61 -2.22 7.15 6.04
N ILE A 62 -2.39 5.87 6.37
CA ILE A 62 -3.07 4.88 5.52
C ILE A 62 -4.06 4.08 6.36
N SER A 63 -5.27 3.91 5.85
CA SER A 63 -6.28 3.01 6.41
C SER A 63 -6.83 2.13 5.30
N ALA A 64 -6.88 0.83 5.52
CA ALA A 64 -7.37 -0.15 4.58
C ALA A 64 -8.03 -1.31 5.30
N PHE A 65 -8.91 -1.99 4.59
CA PHE A 65 -9.35 -3.33 4.94
C PHE A 65 -8.96 -4.30 3.83
N TYR A 66 -8.81 -5.56 4.21
CA TYR A 66 -8.62 -6.67 3.29
C TYR A 66 -9.76 -7.67 3.47
N THR A 67 -10.01 -8.44 2.42
CA THR A 67 -10.96 -9.55 2.45
C THR A 67 -10.34 -10.67 1.64
N GLN A 68 -10.37 -11.88 2.18
CA GLN A 68 -10.00 -13.06 1.42
C GLN A 68 -11.20 -13.44 0.54
N LEU A 69 -10.98 -13.50 -0.77
CA LEU A 69 -11.97 -14.05 -1.69
C LEU A 69 -11.82 -15.58 -1.63
N THR A 70 -12.94 -16.25 -1.39
CA THR A 70 -13.03 -17.73 -1.34
C THR A 70 -13.61 -18.24 -2.65
#